data_AF-A0A6M3L975-F1
#
_entry.id   AF-A0A6M3L975-F1
#
_cell.length_a   1.000
_cell.length_b   1.000
_cell.length_c   1.000
_cell.angle_alpha   90.00
_cell.angle_beta   90.00
_cell.angle_gamma   90.00
#
_symmetry.space_group_name_H-M   'P 1'
#
loop_
_entity.id
_entity.type
_entity.pdbx_description
1 polymer ?
#
loop_
_entity_poly.entity_id
_entity_poly.type
_entity_poly.pdbx_seq_one_letter_code
_entity_poly.pdbx_strand_id
1 'polypeptide(L)' 'MKRILLLIVLLLLVGCDMSPDIDRKLQREIFFECLKNAPKQPDNSKYNDSAEIISACGEQARNMALKD' A
#
# COMPACT_ATOMS: atom_id res chain seq x y z
N MET A 1 18.16 -39.15 8.84
CA MET A 1 16.88 -38.45 9.17
C MET A 1 17.09 -37.12 9.90
N LYS A 2 17.89 -37.05 10.98
CA LYS A 2 18.19 -35.79 11.72
C LYS A 2 18.69 -34.61 10.87
N ARG A 3 19.50 -34.89 9.83
CA ARG A 3 20.04 -33.87 8.91
C ARG A 3 18.99 -33.26 7.97
N ILE A 4 17.97 -34.04 7.59
CA ILE A 4 16.87 -33.57 6.73
C ILE A 4 15.95 -32.65 7.54
N LEU A 5 15.72 -32.98 8.82
CA LEU A 5 14.94 -32.15 9.73
C LEU A 5 15.54 -30.75 9.90
N LEU A 6 16.87 -30.65 10.00
CA LEU A 6 17.60 -29.38 10.10
C LEU A 6 17.47 -28.52 8.83
N LEU A 7 17.46 -29.14 7.65
CA LEU A 7 17.29 -28.43 6.38
C LEU A 7 15.87 -27.84 6.24
N ILE A 8 14.85 -28.56 6.71
CA ILE A 8 13.47 -28.08 6.71
C ILE A 8 13.29 -26.88 7.65
N VAL A 9 13.94 -26.91 8.82
CA VAL A 9 13.90 -25.78 9.76
C VAL A 9 14.60 -24.54 9.19
N LEU A 10 15.70 -24.71 8.45
CA LEU A 10 16.39 -23.59 7.78
C LEU A 10 15.52 -22.96 6.67
N LEU A 11 14.78 -23.78 5.92
CA LEU A 11 13.87 -23.33 4.86
C LEU A 11 12.63 -22.59 5.39
N LEU A 12 12.27 -22.79 6.67
CA LEU A 12 11.15 -22.08 7.29
C LEU A 12 11.55 -20.68 7.80
N LEU A 13 12.84 -20.39 7.92
CA LEU A 13 13.35 -19.11 8.43
C LEU A 13 13.54 -18.03 7.35
N VAL A 14 13.40 -18.37 6.06
CA VAL A 14 13.55 -17.42 4.94
C VAL A 14 12.30 -16.58 4.66
N GLY A 15 11.19 -16.81 5.39
CA GLY A 15 9.95 -16.06 5.27
C GLY A 15 9.94 -14.72 6.02
N CYS A 16 11.06 -13.98 6.01
CA CYS A 16 11.09 -12.64 6.59
C CYS A 16 10.18 -11.72 5.75
N ASP A 17 9.18 -11.14 6.39
CA ASP A 17 8.26 -10.20 5.75
C ASP A 17 9.03 -8.91 5.41
N MET A 18 9.48 -8.80 4.16
CA MET A 18 10.18 -7.62 3.62
C MET A 18 9.20 -6.50 3.25
N SER A 19 8.06 -6.42 3.94
CA SER A 19 7.14 -5.30 3.75
C SER A 19 7.82 -4.00 4.17
N PRO A 20 7.73 -2.94 3.36
CA PRO A 20 8.31 -1.64 3.73
C PRO A 20 7.65 -1.11 5.00
N ASP A 21 8.45 -0.50 5.89
CA ASP A 21 7.91 0.19 7.05
C ASP A 21 7.20 1.48 6.58
N ILE A 22 5.87 1.46 6.68
CA ILE A 22 5.01 2.56 6.25
C ILE A 22 4.40 3.20 7.49
N ASP A 23 4.51 4.52 7.60
CA ASP A 23 3.71 5.28 8.57
C ASP A 23 2.23 5.29 8.13
N ARG A 24 1.44 4.40 8.74
CA ARG A 24 0.01 4.24 8.42
C ARG A 24 -0.84 5.46 8.77
N LYS A 25 -0.41 6.27 9.74
CA LYS A 25 -1.13 7.50 10.12
C LYS A 25 -0.90 8.56 9.05
N LEU A 26 0.36 8.80 8.71
CA LEU A 26 0.73 9.75 7.66
C LEU A 26 0.13 9.33 6.30
N GLN A 27 0.19 8.04 5.94
CA GLN A 27 -0.44 7.51 4.73
C GLN A 27 -1.94 7.88 4.67
N ARG A 28 -2.66 7.70 5.78
CA ARG A 28 -4.10 8.00 5.84
C ARG A 28 -4.36 9.49 5.68
N GLU A 29 -3.56 10.33 6.33
CA GLU A 29 -3.69 11.79 6.26
C GLU A 29 -3.51 12.29 4.82
N ILE A 30 -2.42 11.87 4.16
CA ILE A 30 -2.12 12.22 2.76
C ILE A 30 -3.21 11.71 1.81
N PHE A 31 -3.70 10.50 2.02
CA PHE A 31 -4.77 9.93 1.20
C PHE A 31 -6.04 10.78 1.23
N PHE A 32 -6.49 11.18 2.42
CA PHE A 32 -7.68 12.02 2.55
C PHE A 32 -7.46 13.44 2.05
N GLU A 33 -6.24 13.98 2.19
CA GLU A 33 -5.89 15.28 1.62
C GLU A 33 -5.93 15.24 0.09
N CYS A 34 -5.40 14.20 -0.54
CA CYS A 34 -5.49 13.98 -1.98
C CYS A 34 -6.94 13.92 -2.46
N LEU A 35 -7.79 13.12 -1.80
CA LEU A 35 -9.21 13.01 -2.16
C LEU A 35 -9.98 14.32 -2.02
N LYS A 36 -9.66 15.15 -1.02
CA LYS A 36 -10.31 16.45 -0.81
C LYS A 36 -9.96 17.44 -1.93
N ASN A 37 -8.75 17.35 -2.47
CA ASN A 37 -8.26 18.21 -3.54
C ASN A 37 -8.55 17.63 -4.94
N ALA A 38 -9.03 16.39 -5.03
CA ALA A 38 -9.38 15.78 -6.29
C ALA A 38 -10.53 16.55 -6.97
N PRO A 39 -10.48 16.70 -8.30
CA PRO A 39 -11.53 17.38 -9.04
C PRO A 39 -12.86 16.63 -8.86
N LYS A 40 -13.90 17.37 -8.49
CA LYS A 40 -15.26 16.82 -8.44
C LYS A 40 -15.72 16.50 -9.85
N GLN A 41 -15.94 15.22 -10.13
CA GLN A 41 -16.60 14.85 -11.38
C GLN A 41 -18.04 15.38 -11.39
N PRO A 42 -18.54 15.83 -12.55
CA PRO A 42 -19.96 16.16 -12.69
C PRO A 42 -20.81 14.89 -12.51
N ASP A 43 -21.95 15.01 -11.84
CA ASP A 43 -22.83 13.89 -11.44
C ASP A 43 -23.34 13.03 -12.62
N ASN A 44 -23.14 13.47 -13.87
CA ASN A 44 -23.55 12.81 -15.10
C ASN A 44 -22.37 12.25 -15.94
N SER A 45 -21.15 12.22 -15.39
CA SER A 45 -20.01 11.63 -16.08
C SER A 45 -20.26 10.15 -16.34
N LYS A 46 -20.20 9.77 -17.62
CA LYS A 46 -20.28 8.37 -18.07
C LYS A 46 -19.03 7.56 -17.69
N TYR A 47 -18.00 8.24 -17.18
CA TYR A 47 -16.70 7.67 -16.83
C TYR A 47 -16.54 7.64 -15.30
N ASN A 48 -16.33 6.44 -14.76
CA ASN A 48 -16.15 6.23 -13.31
C ASN A 48 -14.69 6.51 -12.88
N ASP A 49 -14.20 7.72 -13.16
CA ASP A 49 -12.84 8.17 -12.80
C ASP A 49 -12.62 8.21 -11.28
N SER A 50 -13.68 8.04 -10.48
CA SER A 50 -13.61 7.93 -9.02
C SER A 50 -12.69 6.78 -8.60
N ALA A 51 -12.72 5.64 -9.29
CA ALA A 51 -11.85 4.51 -8.98
C ALA A 51 -10.37 4.82 -9.30
N GLU A 52 -10.13 5.53 -10.40
CA GLU A 52 -8.79 5.95 -10.81
C GLU A 52 -8.20 6.96 -9.83
N ILE A 53 -9.00 7.96 -9.42
CA ILE A 53 -8.61 8.96 -8.41
C ILE A 53 -8.30 8.28 -7.06
N ILE A 54 -9.14 7.36 -6.61
CA ILE A 54 -8.91 6.61 -5.37
C ILE A 54 -7.61 5.81 -5.47
N SER A 55 -7.36 5.16 -6.60
CA SER A 55 -6.15 4.38 -6.84
C SER A 55 -4.89 5.26 -6.83
N ALA A 56 -4.92 6.37 -7.58
CA ALA A 56 -3.82 7.32 -7.67
C ALA A 56 -3.49 7.95 -6.31
N CYS A 57 -4.51 8.39 -5.55
CA CYS A 57 -4.32 8.92 -4.21
C CYS A 57 -3.74 7.87 -3.25
N GLY A 58 -4.16 6.60 -3.37
CA GLY A 58 -3.65 5.50 -2.55
C GLY A 58 -2.17 5.21 -2.81
N GLU A 59 -1.76 5.21 -4.08
CA GLU A 59 -0.38 5.02 -4.47
C GLU A 59 0.51 6.19 -4.01
N GLN A 60 0.06 7.42 -4.25
CA GLN A 60 0.77 8.62 -3.83
C GLN A 60 0.98 8.65 -2.31
N ALA A 61 -0.08 8.37 -1.54
CA ALA A 61 0.00 8.30 -0.09
C ALA A 61 0.94 7.21 0.42
N ARG A 62 0.94 6.04 -0.23
CA ARG A 62 1.86 4.94 0.10
C ARG A 62 3.30 5.37 -0.09
N ASN A 63 3.63 5.98 -1.23
CA ASN A 63 4.99 6.36 -1.57
C ASN A 63 5.53 7.47 -0.67
N MET A 64 4.70 8.43 -0.26
CA MET A 64 5.10 9.52 0.64
C MET A 64 5.18 9.12 2.12
N ALA A 65 4.54 8.02 2.51
CA ALA A 65 4.55 7.53 3.89
C ALA A 65 5.56 6.40 4.14
N LEU A 66 6.40 6.09 3.15
CA LEU A 66 7.55 5.20 3.35
C LEU A 66 8.50 5.85 4.36
N LYS A 67 8.94 5.09 5.36
CA LYS A 67 10.00 5.50 6.26
C LYS A 67 11.34 5.07 5.68
N ASP A 68 12.29 5.99 5.67
CA ASP A 68 13.70 5.73 5.34
C ASP A 68 14.40 4.87 6.41
#